data_AF-A0A8H9I9H2-F1
#
_entry.id   AF-A0A8H9I9H2-F1
#
_cell.length_a   1.000
_cell.length_b   1.000
_cell.length_c   1.000
_cell.angle_alpha   90.00
_cell.angle_beta   90.00
_cell.angle_gamma   90.00
#
_symmetry.space_group_name_H-M   'P 1'
#
loop_
_entity.id
_entity.type
_entity.pdbx_description
1 polymer ?
#
loop_
_entity_poly.entity_id
_entity_poly.type
_entity_poly.pdbx_seq_one_letter_code
_entity_poly.pdbx_strand_id
1 'polypeptide(L)'
;MFLLFLCHACATVKTLAPKGNHVDIAYYDKKSYCNSIPRVYSGLSHNVCLMYGEPSQTLNMGDSFNGVPYLLIDIAFSAATDTLLLPYTIYSQATKGSIKVN
;
A
#
# COMPACT_ATOMS: atom_id res chain seq x y z
N MET A 1 -7.18 -15.74 13.65
CA MET A 1 -7.72 -15.48 12.30
C MET A 1 -7.30 -14.10 11.77
N PHE A 2 -7.57 -12.99 12.48
CA PHE A 2 -7.28 -11.62 11.99
C PHE A 2 -5.78 -11.31 11.79
N LEU A 3 -4.89 -11.86 12.63
CA LEU A 3 -3.44 -11.66 12.49
C LEU A 3 -2.81 -12.28 11.22
N LEU A 4 -3.45 -13.30 10.62
CA LEU A 4 -2.92 -13.97 9.42
C LEU A 4 -3.09 -13.12 8.15
N PHE A 5 -4.18 -12.34 8.08
CA PHE A 5 -4.40 -11.38 7.00
C PHE A 5 -3.38 -10.24 7.03
N LEU A 6 -3.01 -9.77 8.23
CA LEU A 6 -2.02 -8.71 8.41
C LEU A 6 -0.62 -9.08 7.90
N CYS A 7 -0.27 -10.37 7.92
CA CYS A 7 1.03 -10.83 7.40
C CYS A 7 1.16 -10.67 5.89
N HIS A 8 0.03 -10.68 5.17
CA HIS A 8 -0.02 -10.61 3.70
C HIS A 8 -0.47 -9.24 3.17
N ALA A 9 -0.94 -8.33 4.04
CA ALA A 9 -1.33 -6.96 3.69
C ALA A 9 -0.24 -5.96 4.12
N CYS A 10 0.98 -6.15 3.62
CA CYS A 10 2.14 -5.35 3.98
C CYS A 10 1.91 -3.87 3.67
N ALA A 11 1.28 -3.56 2.53
CA ALA A 11 0.96 -2.19 2.15
C ALA A 11 0.02 -1.51 3.16
N THR A 12 -1.12 -2.13 3.50
CA THR A 12 -2.05 -1.58 4.50
C THR A 12 -1.39 -1.38 5.86
N VAL A 13 -0.56 -2.33 6.31
CA VAL A 13 0.14 -2.20 7.61
C VAL A 13 1.09 -0.99 7.61
N LYS A 14 1.79 -0.74 6.50
CA LYS A 14 2.67 0.43 6.36
C LYS A 14 1.91 1.76 6.35
N THR A 15 0.72 1.80 5.77
CA THR A 15 -0.04 3.04 5.55
C THR A 15 -1.12 3.33 6.61
N LEU A 16 -1.43 2.37 7.49
CA LEU A 16 -2.46 2.55 8.52
C LEU A 16 -2.08 3.64 9.54
N ALA A 17 -0.84 3.63 10.02
CA ALA A 17 -0.32 4.58 11.00
C ALA A 17 1.13 5.01 10.65
N PRO A 18 1.33 5.69 9.51
CA PRO A 18 2.65 6.11 9.06
C PRO A 18 3.26 7.12 10.05
N LYS A 19 4.53 6.92 10.37
CA LYS A 19 5.29 7.87 11.19
C LYS A 19 5.37 9.21 10.45
N GLY A 20 5.05 10.31 11.13
CA GLY A 20 5.14 11.65 10.55
C GLY A 20 4.17 11.94 9.39
N ASN A 21 3.09 11.15 9.22
CA ASN A 21 2.17 11.27 8.07
C ASN A 21 2.87 11.11 6.70
N HIS A 22 3.93 10.32 6.67
CA HIS A 22 4.78 10.12 5.50
C HIS A 22 5.02 8.63 5.26
N VAL A 23 5.02 8.21 4.00
CA VAL A 23 5.38 6.87 3.59
C VAL A 23 6.31 6.92 2.39
N ASP A 24 7.43 6.22 2.47
CA ASP A 24 8.34 6.08 1.34
C ASP A 24 7.90 4.89 0.50
N ILE A 25 7.61 5.15 -0.77
CA ILE A 25 7.19 4.13 -1.74
C ILE A 25 8.27 4.04 -2.80
N ALA A 26 9.08 2.98 -2.68
CA ALA A 26 10.15 2.65 -3.61
C ALA A 26 10.28 1.13 -3.75
N TYR A 27 10.68 0.70 -4.95
CA TYR A 27 10.90 -0.70 -5.28
C TYR A 27 12.15 -0.83 -6.15
N TYR A 28 13.14 -1.63 -5.74
CA TYR A 28 14.45 -1.75 -6.41
C TYR A 28 15.07 -0.40 -6.81
N ASP A 29 15.20 0.52 -5.85
CA ASP A 29 15.73 1.89 -6.02
C ASP A 29 14.94 2.79 -6.99
N LYS A 30 13.78 2.32 -7.47
CA LYS A 30 12.84 3.11 -8.27
C LYS A 30 11.78 3.71 -7.36
N LYS A 31 11.80 5.03 -7.22
CA LYS A 31 10.78 5.77 -6.46
C LYS A 31 9.47 5.81 -7.24
N SER A 32 8.35 5.83 -6.52
CA SER A 32 7.05 6.11 -7.12
C SER A 32 6.92 7.58 -7.52
N TYR A 33 6.11 7.86 -8.55
CA TYR A 33 5.78 9.24 -8.95
C TYR A 33 4.62 9.86 -8.15
N CYS A 34 3.99 9.14 -7.22
CA CYS A 34 2.95 9.74 -6.40
C CYS A 34 3.54 10.70 -5.37
N ASN A 35 2.86 11.83 -5.17
CA ASN A 35 3.20 12.80 -4.13
C ASN A 35 2.41 12.56 -2.82
N SER A 36 1.24 11.94 -2.91
CA SER A 36 0.41 11.61 -1.76
C SER A 36 -0.57 10.49 -2.07
N ILE A 37 -1.02 9.79 -1.04
CA ILE A 37 -2.07 8.76 -1.12
C ILE A 37 -3.16 9.03 -0.09
N PRO A 38 -4.43 8.68 -0.37
CA PRO A 38 -5.50 8.76 0.62
C PRO A 38 -5.27 7.74 1.75
N ARG A 39 -5.78 8.03 2.95
CA ARG A 39 -5.83 7.08 4.09
C ARG A 39 -6.90 6.01 3.89
N VAL A 40 -8.00 6.39 3.25
CA VAL A 40 -9.06 5.48 2.81
C VAL A 40 -8.52 4.66 1.64
N TYR A 41 -8.59 3.33 1.73
CA TYR A 41 -7.96 2.42 0.75
C TYR A 41 -6.46 2.70 0.54
N SER A 42 -5.76 3.02 1.63
CA SER A 42 -4.34 3.41 1.57
C SER A 42 -3.41 2.29 1.15
N GLY A 43 -3.68 1.03 1.52
CA GLY A 43 -2.89 -0.12 1.09
C GLY A 43 -3.03 -0.38 -0.40
N LEU A 44 -4.26 -0.31 -0.92
CA LEU A 44 -4.50 -0.38 -2.37
C LEU A 44 -3.80 0.76 -3.11
N SER A 45 -3.94 2.00 -2.61
CA SER A 45 -3.31 3.18 -3.20
C SER A 45 -1.79 3.07 -3.20
N HIS A 46 -1.20 2.53 -2.13
CA HIS A 46 0.23 2.26 -2.03
C HIS A 46 0.68 1.26 -3.11
N ASN A 47 -0.06 0.17 -3.33
CA ASN A 47 0.28 -0.82 -4.35
C ASN A 47 0.14 -0.27 -5.78
N VAL A 48 -0.90 0.51 -6.06
CA VAL A 48 -1.02 1.24 -7.34
C VAL A 48 0.15 2.19 -7.52
N CYS A 49 0.54 2.88 -6.45
CA CYS A 49 1.66 3.81 -6.47
C CYS A 49 3.00 3.11 -6.71
N LEU A 50 3.18 1.91 -6.17
CA LEU A 50 4.33 1.05 -6.44
C LEU A 50 4.43 0.69 -7.92
N MET A 51 3.28 0.44 -8.58
CA MET A 51 3.22 0.20 -10.03
C MET A 51 3.42 1.50 -10.84
N TYR A 52 3.04 2.65 -10.27
CA TYR A 52 3.22 3.97 -10.86
C TYR A 52 4.58 4.60 -10.44
N GLY A 53 5.66 3.89 -10.75
CA GLY A 53 7.03 4.33 -10.51
C GLY A 53 7.86 4.40 -11.78
N GLU A 54 9.15 4.70 -11.61
CA GLU A 54 10.09 4.77 -12.72
C GLU A 54 10.09 3.44 -13.52
N PRO A 55 9.98 3.49 -14.87
CA PRO A 55 9.89 2.29 -15.69
C PRO A 55 11.13 1.42 -15.51
N SER A 56 10.92 0.17 -15.11
CA SER A 56 11.98 -0.84 -15.01
C SER A 56 11.84 -1.88 -16.11
N GLN A 57 12.95 -2.40 -16.61
CA GLN A 57 12.96 -3.54 -17.53
C GLN A 57 12.54 -4.84 -16.83
N THR A 58 12.56 -4.86 -15.50
CA THR A 58 11.97 -5.92 -14.68
C THR A 58 10.53 -5.56 -14.35
N LEU A 59 9.57 -6.46 -14.64
CA LEU A 59 8.20 -6.32 -14.15
C LEU A 59 8.24 -6.11 -12.63
N ASN A 60 7.71 -4.97 -12.15
CA ASN A 60 7.65 -4.58 -10.75
C ASN A 60 6.59 -5.41 -9.98
N MET A 61 6.70 -6.73 -10.05
CA MET A 61 5.66 -7.69 -9.64
C MET A 61 6.09 -8.55 -8.43
N GLY A 62 7.33 -8.41 -7.96
CA GLY A 62 7.83 -9.20 -6.84
C GLY A 62 8.20 -10.63 -7.21
N ASP A 63 8.62 -11.38 -6.19
CA ASP A 63 8.66 -12.83 -6.26
C ASP A 63 7.25 -13.36 -6.56
N SER A 64 7.19 -14.45 -7.31
CA SER A 64 5.92 -15.09 -7.67
C SER A 64 5.77 -16.39 -6.89
N PHE A 65 4.64 -16.56 -6.21
CA PHE A 65 4.28 -17.81 -5.56
C PHE A 65 3.39 -18.61 -6.51
N ASN A 66 3.87 -19.77 -6.95
CA ASN A 66 3.13 -20.65 -7.87
C ASN A 66 2.65 -19.94 -9.16
N GLY A 67 3.48 -19.04 -9.72
CA GLY A 67 3.17 -18.25 -10.92
C GLY A 67 2.28 -17.02 -10.67
N VAL A 68 1.87 -16.75 -9.43
CA VAL A 68 1.13 -15.55 -9.06
C VAL A 68 2.08 -14.53 -8.41
N PRO A 69 2.19 -13.31 -8.97
CA PRO A 69 2.93 -12.22 -8.34
C PRO A 69 2.51 -11.95 -6.89
N TYR A 70 3.47 -11.86 -5.97
CA TYR A 70 3.19 -11.50 -4.57
C TYR A 70 2.46 -10.16 -4.46
N LEU A 71 2.75 -9.21 -5.36
CA LEU A 71 2.05 -7.93 -5.40
C LEU A 71 0.53 -8.08 -5.55
N LEU A 72 0.05 -9.03 -6.36
CA LEU A 72 -1.39 -9.25 -6.54
C LEU A 72 -2.04 -9.84 -5.28
N ILE A 73 -1.30 -10.71 -4.58
CA ILE A 73 -1.74 -11.25 -3.29
C ILE A 73 -1.84 -10.09 -2.29
N ASP A 74 -0.80 -9.26 -2.19
CA ASP A 74 -0.80 -8.10 -1.28
C ASP A 74 -1.92 -7.09 -1.62
N ILE A 75 -2.21 -6.86 -2.91
CA ILE A 75 -3.36 -6.05 -3.35
C ILE A 75 -4.68 -6.62 -2.84
N ALA A 76 -4.93 -7.91 -3.02
CA ALA A 76 -6.19 -8.54 -2.62
C ALA A 76 -6.39 -8.47 -1.09
N PHE A 77 -5.34 -8.80 -0.33
CA PHE A 77 -5.37 -8.76 1.13
C PHE A 77 -5.44 -7.32 1.68
N SER A 78 -4.73 -6.38 1.05
CA SER A 78 -4.80 -4.95 1.41
C SER A 78 -6.17 -4.37 1.14
N ALA A 79 -6.82 -4.70 0.01
CA ALA A 79 -8.18 -4.24 -0.28
C ALA A 79 -9.21 -4.74 0.74
N ALA A 80 -9.11 -6.02 1.14
CA ALA A 80 -9.95 -6.59 2.19
C ALA A 80 -9.71 -5.90 3.54
N THR A 81 -8.44 -5.71 3.91
CA THR A 81 -8.06 -5.09 5.19
C THR A 81 -8.43 -3.61 5.23
N ASP A 82 -8.24 -2.88 4.15
CA ASP A 82 -8.64 -1.47 4.02
C ASP A 82 -10.16 -1.31 4.17
N THR A 83 -10.94 -2.24 3.58
CA THR A 83 -12.41 -2.26 3.74
C THR A 83 -12.82 -2.44 5.20
N LEU A 84 -12.16 -3.36 5.92
CA LEU A 84 -12.44 -3.59 7.35
C LEU A 84 -12.07 -2.39 8.22
N LEU A 85 -11.06 -1.62 7.81
CA LEU A 85 -10.57 -0.45 8.52
C LEU A 85 -11.21 0.86 8.04
N LEU A 86 -12.25 0.82 7.20
CA LEU A 86 -12.93 2.01 6.68
C LEU A 86 -13.40 2.99 7.76
N PRO A 87 -14.08 2.56 8.84
CA PRO A 87 -14.56 3.51 9.86
C PRO A 87 -13.41 4.32 10.47
N TYR A 88 -12.30 3.66 10.74
CA TYR A 88 -11.09 4.28 11.30
C TYR A 88 -10.38 5.17 10.28
N THR A 89 -10.20 4.68 9.05
CA THR A 89 -9.46 5.40 8.01
C THR A 89 -10.23 6.61 7.48
N ILE A 90 -11.57 6.56 7.41
CA ILE A 90 -12.42 7.72 7.10
C ILE A 90 -12.25 8.81 8.16
N TYR A 91 -12.35 8.45 9.44
CA TYR A 91 -12.13 9.40 10.53
C TYR A 91 -10.72 9.98 10.49
N SER A 92 -9.70 9.14 10.27
CA SER A 92 -8.32 9.60 10.19
C SER A 92 -8.07 10.46 8.95
N GLN A 93 -8.75 10.22 7.83
CA GLN A 93 -8.66 11.05 6.63
C GLN A 93 -9.23 12.44 6.89
N ALA A 94 -10.40 12.53 7.53
CA ALA A 94 -11.02 13.81 7.84
C ALA A 94 -10.18 14.66 8.82
N THR A 95 -9.49 14.01 9.76
CA THR A 95 -8.71 14.70 10.81
C THR A 95 -7.27 15.00 10.43
N LYS A 96 -6.61 14.11 9.67
CA LYS A 96 -5.17 14.20 9.36
C LYS A 96 -4.88 14.45 7.88
N GLY A 97 -5.88 14.36 7.01
CA GLY A 97 -5.71 14.44 5.56
C GLY A 97 -4.97 13.24 4.97
N SER A 98 -4.51 13.41 3.72
CA SER A 98 -3.77 12.40 2.97
C SER A 98 -2.35 12.19 3.50
N ILE A 99 -1.80 11.01 3.23
CA ILE A 99 -0.43 10.63 3.58
C ILE A 99 0.49 11.15 2.48
N LYS A 100 1.60 11.80 2.86
CA LYS A 100 2.61 12.24 1.90
C LYS A 100 3.47 11.06 1.44
N VAL A 101 3.90 11.11 0.19
CA VAL A 101 4.78 10.11 -0.40
C VAL A 101 6.05 10.80 -0.89
N ASN A 102 7.21 10.25 -0.51
CA ASN A 102 8.57 10.67 -0.89
C ASN A 102 8.95 12.13 -0.57
#